data_AF-A0AAD4TLM0-F1
#
_entry.id   AF-A0AAD4TLM0-F1
#
_cell.length_a   1.000
_cell.length_b   1.000
_cell.length_c   1.000
_cell.angle_alpha   90.00
_cell.angle_beta   90.00
_cell.angle_gamma   90.00
#
_symmetry.space_group_name_H-M   'P 1'
#
loop_
_entity.id
_entity.type
_entity.pdbx_description
1 polymer ?
#
loop_
_entity_poly.entity_id
_entity_poly.type
_entity_poly.pdbx_seq_one_letter_code
_entity_poly.pdbx_strand_id
1 'polypeptide(L)'
;DPLHEYLGLMLAVRGAFSDRSSALLTVQTLLSELSAMESRAEKLQVAASKIFGGDKSRIRKLEELNETIKVTEDAKLCAVKEYERIKENNRSELERLERERQDDFLNMLKGFVMNQVGYAEKIAKVWENVADETSGYRKENNS
;
A
#
# COMPACT_ATOMS: atom_id res chain seq x y z
N ASP A 1 -8.26 -20.88 -1.03
CA ASP A 1 -8.64 -21.03 0.40
C ASP A 1 -8.39 -19.67 1.03
N PRO A 2 -9.35 -19.12 1.79
CA PRO A 2 -9.28 -17.77 2.34
C PRO A 2 -7.98 -17.47 3.09
N LEU A 3 -7.39 -18.46 3.78
CA LEU A 3 -6.13 -18.28 4.49
C LEU A 3 -4.95 -18.10 3.53
N HIS A 4 -4.83 -18.94 2.50
CA HIS A 4 -3.80 -18.80 1.47
C HIS A 4 -3.90 -17.47 0.72
N GLU A 5 -5.11 -17.03 0.39
CA GLU A 5 -5.35 -15.75 -0.29
C GLU A 5 -4.96 -14.56 0.59
N TYR A 6 -5.35 -14.57 1.87
CA TYR A 6 -4.94 -13.54 2.84
C TYR A 6 -3.42 -13.48 3.03
N LEU A 7 -2.76 -14.63 3.16
CA LEU A 7 -1.30 -14.68 3.31
C LEU A 7 -0.58 -14.16 2.06
N GLY A 8 -1.04 -14.54 0.86
CA GLY A 8 -0.49 -14.02 -0.39
C GLY A 8 -0.63 -12.51 -0.51
N LEU A 9 -1.80 -11.97 -0.14
CA LEU A 9 -2.05 -10.54 -0.09
C LEU A 9 -1.12 -9.82 0.89
N MET A 10 -0.98 -10.34 2.11
CA MET A 10 -0.13 -9.73 3.14
C MET A 10 1.34 -9.70 2.73
N LEU A 11 1.82 -10.72 2.01
CA LEU A 11 3.16 -10.73 1.43
C LEU A 11 3.32 -9.64 0.37
N ALA A 12 2.34 -9.47 -0.53
CA ALA A 12 2.36 -8.40 -1.53
C ALA A 12 2.37 -7.01 -0.90
N VAL A 13 1.52 -6.79 0.11
CA VAL A 13 1.47 -5.54 0.89
C VAL A 13 2.84 -5.26 1.53
N ARG A 14 3.46 -6.26 2.16
CA ARG A 14 4.80 -6.10 2.75
C ARG A 14 5.85 -5.72 1.70
N GLY A 15 5.80 -6.32 0.52
CA GLY A 15 6.66 -5.95 -0.62
C GLY A 15 6.51 -4.48 -0.98
N ALA A 16 5.27 -4.03 -1.19
CA ALA A 16 4.96 -2.64 -1.53
C ALA A 16 5.43 -1.62 -0.45
N PHE A 17 5.36 -1.98 0.84
CA PHE A 17 5.92 -1.16 1.92
C PHE A 17 7.45 -1.14 1.93
N SER A 18 8.09 -2.28 1.62
CA SER A 18 9.54 -2.38 1.50
C SER A 18 10.07 -1.52 0.35
N ASP A 19 9.40 -1.56 -0.80
CA ASP A 19 9.77 -0.76 -1.98
C ASP A 19 9.63 0.73 -1.70
N ARG A 20 8.52 1.15 -1.07
CA ARG A 20 8.31 2.53 -0.64
C ARG A 20 9.39 3.00 0.34
N SER A 21 9.77 2.15 1.31
CA SER A 21 10.80 2.48 2.29
C SER A 21 12.18 2.61 1.66
N SER A 22 12.48 1.75 0.69
CA SER A 22 13.73 1.80 -0.08
C SER A 22 13.82 3.07 -0.94
N ALA A 23 12.74 3.44 -1.62
CA ALA A 23 12.67 4.68 -2.39
C ALA A 23 12.81 5.92 -1.50
N LEU A 24 12.20 5.92 -0.31
CA LEU A 24 12.36 7.00 0.68
C LEU A 24 13.81 7.14 1.14
N LEU A 25 14.48 6.01 1.41
CA LEU A 25 15.89 6.01 1.81
C LEU A 25 16.75 6.63 0.71
N THR A 26 16.53 6.30 -0.56
CA THR A 26 17.22 6.93 -1.69
C THR A 26 17.04 8.44 -1.71
N VAL A 27 15.81 8.94 -1.51
CA VAL A 27 15.53 10.38 -1.42
C VAL A 27 16.31 11.03 -0.27
N GLN A 28 16.32 10.40 0.91
CA GLN A 28 17.00 10.92 2.10
C GLN A 28 18.53 10.95 1.94
N THR A 29 19.10 9.92 1.32
CA THR A 29 20.53 9.86 1.01
C THR A 29 20.92 11.00 0.08
N LEU A 30 20.19 11.18 -1.03
CA LEU A 30 20.49 12.25 -1.99
C LEU A 30 20.34 13.65 -1.38
N LEU A 31 19.33 13.88 -0.54
CA LEU A 31 19.18 15.14 0.19
C LEU A 31 20.37 15.42 1.13
N SER A 32 20.84 14.38 1.82
CA SER A 32 21.98 14.50 2.75
C SER A 32 23.29 14.77 2.00
N GLU A 33 23.52 14.07 0.89
CA GLU A 33 24.66 14.28 0.00
C GLU A 33 24.67 15.70 -0.59
N LEU A 34 23.53 16.17 -1.07
CA LEU A 34 23.36 17.49 -1.65
C LEU A 34 23.66 18.59 -0.62
N SER A 35 23.09 18.49 0.59
CA SER A 35 23.38 19.43 1.68
C SER A 35 24.87 19.45 2.05
N ALA A 36 25.54 18.29 2.08
CA ALA A 36 26.97 18.21 2.32
C ALA A 36 27.80 18.89 1.21
N MET A 37 27.39 18.73 -0.05
CA MET A 37 28.04 19.37 -1.20
C MET A 37 27.83 20.89 -1.20
N GLU A 38 26.62 21.38 -0.93
CA GLU A 38 26.32 22.80 -0.79
C GLU A 38 27.16 23.46 0.31
N SER A 39 27.24 22.84 1.49
CA SER A 39 28.08 23.34 2.59
C SER A 39 29.56 23.40 2.19
N ARG A 40 30.02 22.43 1.41
CA ARG A 40 31.40 22.42 0.90
C ARG A 40 31.63 23.52 -0.14
N ALA A 41 30.66 23.74 -1.03
CA ALA A 41 30.71 24.80 -2.05
C ALA A 41 30.76 26.18 -1.40
N GLU A 42 29.92 26.44 -0.39
CA GLU A 42 29.92 27.68 0.38
C GLU A 42 31.29 27.95 1.01
N LYS A 43 31.88 26.95 1.68
CA LYS A 43 33.22 27.07 2.27
C LYS A 43 34.30 27.38 1.24
N LEU A 44 34.25 26.74 0.07
CA LEU A 44 35.18 27.00 -1.03
C LEU A 44 35.02 28.42 -1.59
N GLN A 45 33.78 28.89 -1.74
CA GLN A 45 33.49 30.23 -2.24
C GLN A 45 34.01 31.31 -1.27
N VAL A 46 33.73 31.15 0.03
CA VAL A 46 34.28 32.05 1.07
C VAL A 46 35.81 32.04 1.04
N ALA A 47 36.45 30.88 0.91
CA ALA A 47 37.90 30.77 0.87
C ALA A 47 38.53 31.36 -0.41
N ALA A 48 37.84 31.32 -1.55
CA ALA A 48 38.31 31.92 -2.80
C ALA A 48 38.21 33.45 -2.78
N SER A 49 37.14 34.00 -2.17
CA SER A 49 36.91 35.46 -2.10
C SER A 49 37.93 36.23 -1.24
N LYS A 50 38.58 35.55 -0.29
CA LYS A 50 39.57 36.15 0.63
C LYS A 50 40.94 36.43 -0.02
N ILE A 51 41.21 35.90 -1.21
CA ILE A 51 42.49 36.09 -1.91
C ILE A 51 42.30 37.16 -3.00
N PHE A 52 43.00 38.28 -2.87
CA PHE A 52 43.02 39.33 -3.89
C PHE A 52 43.57 38.77 -5.21
N GLY A 53 42.77 38.84 -6.29
CA GLY A 53 43.11 38.28 -7.60
C GLY A 53 42.56 36.87 -7.88
N GLY A 54 41.93 36.21 -6.89
CA GLY A 54 41.24 34.93 -7.04
C GLY A 54 42.17 33.73 -7.24
N ASP A 55 41.97 32.67 -6.44
CA ASP A 55 42.67 31.40 -6.65
C ASP A 55 41.99 30.62 -7.79
N LYS A 56 42.57 30.70 -9.01
CA LYS A 56 42.05 30.04 -10.22
C LYS A 56 41.80 28.54 -10.04
N SER A 57 42.61 27.86 -9.22
CA SER A 57 42.42 26.43 -8.92
C SER A 57 41.16 26.21 -8.08
N ARG A 58 40.92 27.06 -7.07
CA ARG A 58 39.70 26.99 -6.25
C ARG A 58 38.44 27.34 -7.03
N ILE A 59 38.52 28.31 -7.95
CA ILE A 59 37.40 28.68 -8.82
C ILE A 59 36.98 27.49 -9.68
N ARG A 60 37.93 26.85 -10.37
CA ARG A 60 37.65 25.65 -11.17
C ARG A 60 37.05 24.51 -10.33
N LYS A 61 37.59 24.28 -9.13
CA LYS A 61 37.06 23.26 -8.21
C LYS A 61 35.64 23.57 -7.73
N LEU A 62 35.30 24.84 -7.56
CA LEU A 62 33.94 25.29 -7.22
C LEU A 62 32.99 25.05 -8.40
N GLU A 63 33.42 25.34 -9.63
CA GLU A 63 32.63 25.06 -10.84
C GLU A 63 32.36 23.55 -11.01
N GLU A 64 33.38 22.70 -10.84
CA GLU A 64 33.25 21.24 -10.88
C GLU A 64 32.28 20.72 -9.80
N LEU A 65 32.35 21.28 -8.58
CA LEU A 65 31.43 20.93 -7.50
C LEU A 65 30.00 21.39 -7.78
N ASN A 66 29.81 22.59 -8.31
CA ASN A 66 28.49 23.11 -8.69
C ASN A 66 27.84 22.27 -9.79
N GLU A 67 28.62 21.78 -10.75
CA GLU A 67 28.09 20.87 -11.78
C GLU A 67 27.68 19.52 -11.17
N THR A 68 28.47 19.00 -10.22
CA THR A 68 28.10 17.80 -9.46
C THR A 68 26.81 18.01 -8.66
N ILE A 69 26.65 19.18 -8.02
CA ILE A 69 25.42 19.54 -7.29
C ILE A 69 24.21 19.50 -8.21
N LYS A 70 24.27 20.08 -9.41
CA LYS A 70 23.16 20.05 -10.38
C LYS A 70 22.78 18.62 -10.78
N VAL A 71 23.77 17.77 -11.06
CA VAL A 71 23.50 16.36 -11.42
C VAL A 71 22.83 15.63 -10.25
N THR A 72 23.25 15.90 -9.02
CA THR A 72 22.62 15.31 -7.82
C THR A 72 21.23 15.89 -7.55
N GLU A 73 20.99 17.18 -7.82
CA GLU A 73 19.66 17.79 -7.79
C GLU A 73 18.70 17.08 -8.74
N ASP A 74 19.12 16.86 -9.99
CA ASP A 74 18.34 16.15 -11.00
C ASP A 74 18.06 14.69 -10.57
N ALA A 75 19.06 14.01 -10.02
CA ALA A 75 18.90 12.67 -9.47
C ALA A 75 17.89 12.66 -8.30
N LYS A 76 17.94 13.66 -7.42
CA LYS A 76 16.99 13.83 -6.31
C LYS A 76 15.58 14.11 -6.81
N LEU A 77 15.40 14.90 -7.87
CA LEU A 77 14.09 15.12 -8.49
C LEU A 77 13.51 13.82 -9.05
N CYS A 78 14.33 13.01 -9.74
CA CYS A 78 13.94 11.69 -10.22
C CYS A 78 13.54 10.76 -9.07
N ALA A 79 14.34 10.71 -7.99
CA ALA A 79 14.06 9.87 -6.82
C ALA A 79 12.76 10.27 -6.11
N VAL A 80 12.49 11.57 -5.96
CA VAL A 80 11.23 12.06 -5.38
C VAL A 80 10.04 11.69 -6.25
N LYS A 81 10.15 11.84 -7.58
CA LYS A 81 9.09 11.45 -8.51
C LYS A 81 8.77 9.97 -8.40
N GLU A 82 9.79 9.12 -8.28
CA GLU A 82 9.61 7.67 -8.11
C GLU A 82 8.97 7.32 -6.77
N TYR A 83 9.42 7.95 -5.68
CA TYR A 83 8.81 7.77 -4.36
C TYR A 83 7.32 8.13 -4.36
N GLU A 84 6.96 9.27 -4.96
CA GLU A 84 5.57 9.70 -5.07
C GLU A 84 4.73 8.77 -5.95
N ARG A 85 5.30 8.26 -7.05
CA ARG A 85 4.66 7.25 -7.90
C ARG A 85 4.32 5.98 -7.10
N ILE A 86 5.26 5.47 -6.31
CA ILE A 86 5.04 4.29 -5.46
C ILE A 86 3.95 4.59 -4.41
N LYS A 87 4.00 5.78 -3.79
CA LYS A 87 2.99 6.19 -2.79
C LYS A 87 1.58 6.21 -3.38
N GLU A 88 1.44 6.75 -4.58
CA GLU A 88 0.16 6.83 -5.29
C GLU A 88 -0.36 5.44 -5.69
N ASN A 89 0.51 4.58 -6.23
CA ASN A 89 0.14 3.22 -6.58
C ASN A 89 -0.33 2.44 -5.35
N ASN A 90 0.41 2.53 -4.23
CA ASN A 90 0.03 1.85 -2.99
C ASN A 90 -1.34 2.33 -2.46
N ARG A 91 -1.63 3.64 -2.57
CA ARG A 91 -2.94 4.18 -2.20
C ARG A 91 -4.05 3.58 -3.08
N SER A 92 -3.87 3.66 -4.40
CA SER A 92 -4.86 3.16 -5.37
C SER A 92 -5.15 1.67 -5.19
N GLU A 93 -4.11 0.86 -4.97
CA GLU A 93 -4.26 -0.58 -4.74
C GLU A 93 -4.93 -0.90 -3.40
N LEU A 94 -4.62 -0.15 -2.33
CA LEU A 94 -5.29 -0.33 -1.06
C LEU A 94 -6.80 -0.02 -1.16
N GLU A 95 -7.16 1.03 -1.89
CA GLU A 95 -8.56 1.36 -2.15
C GLU A 95 -9.26 0.31 -3.01
N ARG A 96 -8.61 -0.22 -4.06
CA ARG A 96 -9.15 -1.31 -4.87
C ARG A 96 -9.39 -2.56 -4.03
N LEU A 97 -8.40 -2.92 -3.22
CA LEU A 97 -8.47 -4.08 -2.33
C LEU A 97 -9.60 -3.97 -1.31
N GLU A 98 -9.80 -2.79 -0.72
CA GLU A 98 -10.88 -2.57 0.23
C GLU A 98 -12.26 -2.79 -0.43
N ARG A 99 -12.46 -2.30 -1.66
CA ARG A 99 -13.69 -2.54 -2.42
C ARG A 99 -13.91 -4.02 -2.70
N GLU A 100 -12.89 -4.71 -3.18
CA GLU A 100 -12.98 -6.16 -3.46
C GLU A 100 -13.34 -6.96 -2.21
N ARG A 101 -12.71 -6.66 -1.06
CA ARG A 101 -13.04 -7.32 0.20
C ARG A 101 -14.48 -7.09 0.64
N GLN A 102 -14.99 -5.87 0.46
CA GLN A 102 -16.38 -5.54 0.80
C GLN A 102 -17.36 -6.32 -0.07
N ASP A 103 -17.11 -6.37 -1.38
CA ASP A 103 -17.95 -7.10 -2.33
C ASP A 103 -17.94 -8.62 -2.07
N ASP A 104 -16.75 -9.20 -1.84
CA ASP A 104 -16.60 -10.62 -1.51
C ASP A 104 -17.31 -10.99 -0.21
N PHE A 105 -17.17 -10.14 0.83
CA PHE A 105 -17.84 -10.35 2.10
C PHE A 105 -19.36 -10.30 1.96
N LEU A 106 -19.88 -9.35 1.18
CA LEU A 106 -21.32 -9.22 0.92
C LEU A 106 -21.86 -10.45 0.17
N ASN A 107 -21.11 -10.95 -0.82
CA ASN A 107 -21.47 -12.16 -1.57
C ASN A 107 -21.47 -13.40 -0.66
N MET A 108 -20.47 -13.53 0.22
CA MET A 108 -20.41 -14.60 1.22
C MET A 108 -21.62 -14.55 2.16
N LEU A 109 -21.97 -13.37 2.69
CA LEU A 109 -23.13 -13.19 3.55
C LEU A 109 -24.44 -13.54 2.84
N LYS A 110 -24.60 -13.13 1.59
CA LYS A 110 -25.77 -13.48 0.78
C LYS A 110 -25.92 -14.99 0.63
N GLY A 111 -24.82 -15.70 0.30
CA GLY A 111 -24.81 -17.16 0.23
C GLY A 111 -25.15 -17.81 1.57
N PHE A 112 -24.60 -17.29 2.68
CA PHE A 112 -24.91 -17.77 4.02
C PHE A 112 -26.40 -17.62 4.34
N VAL A 113 -26.99 -16.45 4.13
CA VAL A 113 -28.43 -16.20 4.39
C VAL A 113 -29.30 -17.13 3.54
N MET A 114 -28.99 -17.29 2.25
CA MET A 114 -29.71 -18.22 1.38
C MET A 114 -29.67 -19.66 1.92
N ASN A 115 -28.51 -20.11 2.40
CA ASN A 115 -28.38 -21.43 3.02
C ASN A 115 -29.23 -21.55 4.29
N GLN A 116 -29.20 -20.54 5.18
CA GLN A 116 -29.98 -20.54 6.42
C GLN A 116 -31.49 -20.56 6.14
N VAL A 117 -31.97 -19.76 5.19
CA VAL A 117 -33.38 -19.75 4.78
C VAL A 117 -33.78 -21.13 4.24
N GLY A 118 -32.96 -21.72 3.36
CA GLY A 118 -33.23 -23.06 2.83
C GLY A 118 -33.24 -24.16 3.90
N TYR A 119 -32.41 -24.05 4.96
CA TYR A 119 -32.49 -24.95 6.11
C TYR A 119 -33.77 -24.74 6.93
N ALA A 120 -34.15 -23.49 7.18
CA ALA A 120 -35.35 -23.16 7.93
C ALA A 120 -36.61 -23.68 7.22
N GLU A 121 -36.71 -23.53 5.90
CA GLU A 121 -37.81 -24.06 5.08
C GLU A 121 -37.89 -25.59 5.15
N LYS A 122 -36.75 -26.28 5.06
CA LYS A 122 -36.70 -27.75 5.22
C LYS A 122 -37.17 -28.18 6.60
N ILE A 123 -36.73 -27.50 7.65
CA ILE A 123 -37.15 -27.78 9.03
C ILE A 123 -38.65 -27.55 9.20
N ALA A 124 -39.18 -26.43 8.68
CA ALA A 124 -40.61 -26.12 8.73
C ALA A 124 -41.44 -27.20 8.05
N LYS A 125 -41.02 -27.67 6.87
CA LYS A 125 -41.70 -28.75 6.15
C LYS A 125 -41.71 -30.08 6.93
N VAL A 126 -40.60 -30.40 7.61
CA VAL A 126 -40.54 -31.59 8.48
C VAL A 126 -41.52 -31.46 9.65
N TRP A 127 -41.60 -30.29 10.28
CA TRP A 127 -42.56 -30.03 11.36
C TRP A 127 -44.01 -30.09 10.89
N GLU A 128 -44.32 -29.56 9.72
CA GLU A 128 -45.65 -29.63 9.11
C GLU A 128 -46.08 -31.08 8.89
N ASN A 129 -45.22 -31.90 8.27
CA ASN A 129 -45.48 -33.34 8.08
C ASN A 129 -45.74 -34.06 9.42
N VAL A 130 -44.91 -33.81 10.44
CA VAL A 130 -45.06 -34.43 11.77
C VAL A 130 -46.37 -34.00 12.44
N ALA A 131 -46.76 -32.73 12.30
CA ALA A 131 -48.02 -32.23 12.84
C ALA A 131 -49.23 -32.89 12.15
N ASP A 132 -49.19 -33.05 10.83
CA ASP A 132 -50.23 -33.71 10.05
C ASP A 132 -50.38 -35.18 10.44
N GLU A 133 -49.29 -35.94 10.49
CA GLU A 133 -49.27 -37.34 10.93
C GLU A 133 -49.84 -37.50 12.35
N THR A 134 -49.41 -36.64 13.29
CA THR A 134 -49.90 -36.65 14.68
C THR A 134 -51.40 -36.33 14.76
N SER A 135 -51.90 -35.42 13.90
CA SER A 135 -53.32 -35.09 13.83
C SER A 135 -54.19 -36.24 13.30
N GLY A 136 -53.63 -37.09 12.43
CA GLY A 136 -54.27 -38.28 11.89
C GLY A 136 -54.59 -39.31 12.97
N TYR A 137 -53.62 -39.61 13.85
CA TYR A 137 -53.82 -40.52 14.99
C TYR A 137 -54.95 -40.08 15.95
N ARG A 138 -55.19 -38.77 16.09
CA ARG A 138 -56.30 -38.24 16.89
C ARG A 138 -57.67 -38.48 16.23
N LYS A 139 -57.74 -38.53 14.90
CA LYS A 139 -58.99 -38.75 14.15
C LYS A 139 -59.36 -40.25 14.10
N GLU A 140 -58.37 -41.12 13.96
CA GLU A 140 -58.57 -42.58 13.96
C GLU A 140 -58.97 -43.12 15.35
N ASN A 141 -58.45 -42.55 16.45
CA ASN A 141 -58.84 -42.97 17.81
C ASN A 141 -60.24 -42.51 18.26
N ASN A 142 -60.92 -41.64 17.50
CA ASN A 142 -62.26 -41.13 17.81
C ASN A 142 -63.36 -41.71 16.88
N SER A 143 -63.02 -42.71 16.05
CA SER A 143 -63.96 -43.51 15.24
C SER A 143 -64.12 -44.90 15.84
#